data_AF-A0A956L341-F1
#
_entry.id   AF-A0A956L341-F1
#
_cell.length_a   1.000
_cell.length_b   1.000
_cell.length_c   1.000
_cell.angle_alpha   90.00
_cell.angle_beta   90.00
_cell.angle_gamma   90.00
#
_symmetry.space_group_name_H-M   'P 1'
#
loop_
_entity.id
_entity.type
_entity.pdbx_description
1 polymer ?
#
loop_
_entity_poly.entity_id
_entity_poly.type
_entity_poly.pdbx_seq_one_letter_code
_entity_poly.pdbx_strand_id
1 'polypeptide(L)'
;MAIHISSAFDSGNIVVLDGQQPDDVQLEIRPDAGGDHFQWFHFRVTGARNTPLRLRILNASAVSFPDGWTDYRACASYDRDEWFRVETHWDGKVLTLEHVPEADSVYYAYFAPYSHERHGDVIAAAQCEPGVTHERLGASVDGRDIDLLRLGEPGPDRHPCWIIARQHPGESMAQWLVEGLVERLLDDEDAVARWLLARATFYVVPNMNPDGAVRGHLRNNAAGANLNREWEAPSMERSPEVFLVRERMRRTGVDFFLDVHGDEALPYNFLAGAEGTPSWDEAKAARQQRYAEALLAASPDFQVAHGYDKPAPGQANMTMASNWVGETFGCLSLTL
;
A
#
# COMPACT_ATOMS: atom_id res chain seq x y z
N MET A 1 -32.09 -14.40 14.13
CA MET A 1 -32.03 -12.91 14.07
C MET A 1 -31.61 -12.54 12.66
N ALA A 2 -32.10 -11.44 12.10
CA ALA A 2 -31.66 -11.01 10.78
C ALA A 2 -30.25 -10.41 10.87
N ILE A 3 -29.33 -10.88 10.03
CA ILE A 3 -28.01 -10.26 9.89
C ILE A 3 -28.13 -8.96 9.08
N HIS A 4 -27.22 -8.03 9.30
CA HIS A 4 -27.14 -6.79 8.53
C HIS A 4 -25.70 -6.51 8.10
N ILE A 5 -25.51 -6.21 6.83
CA ILE A 5 -24.20 -5.99 6.20
C ILE A 5 -24.09 -4.53 5.76
N SER A 6 -22.97 -3.90 6.08
CA SER A 6 -22.71 -2.50 5.71
C SER A 6 -21.25 -2.29 5.33
N SER A 7 -21.02 -1.37 4.40
CA SER A 7 -19.70 -0.88 3.97
C SER A 7 -19.65 0.66 3.96
N ALA A 8 -20.58 1.34 4.63
CA ALA A 8 -20.67 2.80 4.64
C ALA A 8 -19.70 3.42 5.67
N PHE A 9 -18.40 3.21 5.48
CA PHE A 9 -17.31 3.71 6.31
C PHE A 9 -16.00 3.77 5.50
N ASP A 10 -14.95 4.34 6.08
CA ASP A 10 -13.62 4.44 5.48
C ASP A 10 -13.12 3.08 4.94
N SER A 11 -12.69 3.05 3.68
CA SER A 11 -12.23 1.89 2.92
C SER A 11 -13.29 0.83 2.65
N GLY A 12 -14.55 1.08 3.03
CA GLY A 12 -15.65 0.13 2.87
C GLY A 12 -15.97 -0.17 1.41
N ASN A 13 -15.90 -1.45 1.05
CA ASN A 13 -16.25 -1.95 -0.27
C ASN A 13 -16.93 -3.31 -0.17
N ILE A 14 -18.24 -3.31 -0.43
CA ILE A 14 -19.03 -4.49 -0.79
C ILE A 14 -20.37 -4.05 -1.37
N VAL A 15 -20.96 -4.87 -2.22
CA VAL A 15 -22.35 -4.82 -2.67
C VAL A 15 -23.07 -6.06 -2.16
N VAL A 16 -24.22 -5.87 -1.51
CA VAL A 16 -25.04 -6.98 -1.01
C VAL A 16 -26.11 -7.31 -2.04
N LEU A 17 -26.07 -8.51 -2.61
CA LEU A 17 -27.08 -9.00 -3.55
C LEU A 17 -28.21 -9.70 -2.81
N ASP A 18 -27.85 -10.59 -1.87
CA ASP A 18 -28.76 -11.25 -0.94
C ASP A 18 -28.04 -11.46 0.40
N GLY A 19 -28.71 -11.08 1.49
CA GLY A 19 -28.21 -11.25 2.86
C GLY A 19 -29.28 -11.78 3.81
N GLN A 20 -30.34 -12.41 3.30
CA GLN A 20 -31.46 -12.90 4.11
C GLN A 20 -31.10 -14.17 4.89
N GLN A 21 -30.28 -15.04 4.29
CA GLN A 21 -29.90 -16.33 4.86
C GLN A 21 -28.40 -16.33 5.23
N PRO A 22 -28.05 -16.53 6.51
CA PRO A 22 -26.65 -16.52 6.94
C PRO A 22 -25.76 -17.57 6.26
N ASP A 23 -26.34 -18.69 5.82
CA ASP A 23 -25.66 -19.81 5.14
C ASP A 23 -25.58 -19.68 3.61
N ASP A 24 -26.12 -18.59 3.03
CA ASP A 24 -25.96 -18.24 1.61
C ASP A 24 -26.00 -16.71 1.38
N VAL A 25 -25.08 -15.98 2.00
CA VAL A 25 -24.95 -14.54 1.76
C VAL A 25 -24.25 -14.32 0.42
N GLN A 26 -24.86 -13.55 -0.47
CA GLN A 26 -24.38 -13.28 -1.82
C GLN A 26 -23.90 -11.83 -1.93
N LEU A 27 -22.63 -11.67 -2.29
CA LEU A 27 -21.90 -10.41 -2.30
C LEU A 27 -21.21 -10.20 -3.64
N GLU A 28 -20.93 -8.93 -3.96
CA GLU A 28 -20.02 -8.54 -5.03
C GLU A 28 -19.04 -7.46 -4.54
N ILE A 29 -17.84 -7.48 -5.12
CA ILE A 29 -16.87 -6.40 -4.94
C ILE A 29 -17.20 -5.27 -5.93
N ARG A 30 -17.23 -4.02 -5.45
CA ARG A 30 -17.46 -2.85 -6.29
C ARG A 30 -16.18 -2.48 -7.06
N PRO A 31 -16.27 -2.22 -8.39
CA PRO A 31 -15.18 -1.63 -9.18
C PRO A 31 -14.65 -0.32 -8.61
N ASP A 32 -13.35 -0.09 -8.75
CA ASP A 32 -12.70 1.20 -8.57
C ASP A 32 -13.29 2.24 -9.54
N ALA A 33 -13.07 3.52 -9.25
CA ALA A 33 -13.29 4.57 -10.26
C ALA A 33 -12.54 4.23 -11.56
N GLY A 34 -13.24 4.38 -12.70
CA GLY A 34 -12.79 3.94 -14.02
C GLY A 34 -13.33 2.58 -14.44
N GLY A 35 -13.61 1.67 -13.49
CA GLY A 35 -14.22 0.35 -13.75
C GLY A 35 -13.25 -0.77 -14.13
N ASP A 36 -11.97 -0.47 -14.34
CA ASP A 36 -10.98 -1.44 -14.84
C ASP A 36 -10.38 -2.33 -13.75
N HIS A 37 -10.48 -1.93 -12.48
CA HIS A 37 -9.85 -2.62 -11.36
C HIS A 37 -10.81 -2.87 -10.20
N PHE A 38 -10.67 -4.03 -9.56
CA PHE A 38 -11.20 -4.33 -8.23
C PHE A 38 -10.62 -5.63 -7.70
N GLN A 39 -10.55 -5.71 -6.37
CA GLN A 39 -10.16 -6.90 -5.58
C GLN A 39 -10.43 -6.62 -4.10
N TRP A 40 -10.16 -5.38 -3.67
CA TRP A 40 -10.35 -4.93 -2.29
C TRP A 40 -11.81 -5.04 -1.87
N PHE A 41 -12.05 -5.70 -0.74
CA PHE A 41 -13.32 -5.67 -0.02
C PHE A 41 -13.09 -5.31 1.44
N HIS A 42 -14.07 -4.65 2.03
CA HIS A 42 -14.11 -4.36 3.46
C HIS A 42 -15.57 -4.06 3.86
N PHE A 43 -16.13 -4.88 4.75
CA PHE A 43 -17.52 -4.74 5.20
C PHE A 43 -17.72 -5.25 6.63
N ARG A 44 -18.80 -4.81 7.25
CA ARG A 44 -19.22 -5.20 8.60
C ARG A 44 -20.48 -6.04 8.53
N VAL A 45 -20.51 -7.14 9.28
CA VAL A 45 -21.71 -7.96 9.52
C VAL A 45 -22.13 -7.78 10.97
N THR A 46 -23.42 -7.54 11.20
CA THR A 46 -24.02 -7.37 12.53
C THR A 46 -25.18 -8.32 12.77
N GLY A 47 -25.43 -8.70 14.02
CA GLY A 47 -26.48 -9.64 14.41
C GLY A 47 -26.14 -11.10 14.12
N ALA A 48 -24.85 -11.42 13.97
CA ALA A 48 -24.35 -12.73 13.53
C ALA A 48 -23.68 -13.57 14.63
N ARG A 49 -23.74 -13.15 15.90
CA ARG A 49 -23.12 -13.88 17.02
C ARG A 49 -23.62 -15.33 17.04
N ASN A 50 -22.69 -16.27 17.15
CA ASN A 50 -22.93 -17.72 17.19
C ASN A 50 -23.75 -18.25 15.99
N THR A 51 -23.78 -17.51 14.88
CA THR A 51 -24.49 -17.88 13.66
C THR A 51 -23.46 -18.24 12.59
N PRO A 52 -23.43 -19.48 12.08
CA PRO A 52 -22.57 -19.82 10.96
C PRO A 52 -22.86 -18.93 9.75
N LEU A 53 -21.82 -18.25 9.26
CA LEU A 53 -21.87 -17.41 8.08
C LEU A 53 -21.18 -18.11 6.92
N ARG A 54 -21.83 -18.06 5.76
CA ARG A 54 -21.25 -18.41 4.46
C ARG A 54 -21.39 -17.21 3.53
N LEU A 55 -20.30 -16.48 3.36
CA LEU A 55 -20.25 -15.22 2.61
C LEU A 55 -19.62 -15.48 1.24
N ARG A 56 -20.39 -15.34 0.16
CA ARG A 56 -20.00 -15.71 -1.19
C ARG A 56 -19.83 -14.48 -2.07
N ILE A 57 -18.60 -14.19 -2.47
CA ILE A 57 -18.28 -13.13 -3.41
C ILE A 57 -18.37 -13.68 -4.83
N LEU A 58 -19.47 -13.35 -5.52
CA LEU A 58 -19.87 -14.00 -6.77
C LEU A 58 -19.06 -13.54 -7.99
N ASN A 59 -18.54 -12.31 -7.96
CA ASN A 59 -17.74 -11.75 -9.04
C ASN A 59 -16.22 -11.93 -8.83
N ALA A 60 -15.81 -12.82 -7.92
CA ALA A 60 -14.41 -13.02 -7.56
C ALA A 60 -13.52 -13.50 -8.71
N SER A 61 -14.04 -14.15 -9.76
CA SER A 61 -13.26 -14.48 -10.96
C SER A 61 -13.00 -13.32 -11.92
N ALA A 62 -13.73 -12.22 -11.78
CA ALA A 62 -13.65 -11.07 -12.68
C ALA A 62 -12.76 -9.94 -12.14
N VAL A 63 -12.15 -10.16 -10.98
CA VAL A 63 -11.23 -9.23 -10.31
C VAL A 63 -9.95 -9.02 -11.11
N SER A 64 -9.15 -8.04 -10.72
CA SER A 64 -7.87 -7.75 -11.40
C SER A 64 -6.85 -8.88 -11.30
N PHE A 65 -6.81 -9.60 -10.16
CA PHE A 65 -5.83 -10.65 -9.92
C PHE A 65 -6.49 -11.91 -9.35
N PRO A 66 -7.14 -12.73 -10.20
CA PRO A 66 -7.81 -13.96 -9.75
C PRO A 66 -6.85 -14.98 -9.12
N ASP A 67 -5.59 -15.02 -9.55
CA ASP A 67 -4.56 -15.90 -8.99
C ASP A 67 -4.29 -15.60 -7.51
N GLY A 68 -4.53 -14.36 -7.07
CA GLY A 68 -4.44 -13.93 -5.68
C GLY A 68 -5.52 -14.51 -4.75
N TRP A 69 -6.44 -15.31 -5.27
CA TRP A 69 -7.36 -16.12 -4.45
C TRP A 69 -6.83 -17.52 -4.13
N THR A 70 -5.79 -17.98 -4.83
CA THR A 70 -5.16 -19.28 -4.56
C THR A 70 -4.48 -19.23 -3.19
N ASP A 71 -4.84 -20.15 -2.30
CA ASP A 71 -4.35 -20.23 -0.90
C ASP A 71 -4.58 -18.96 -0.06
N TYR A 72 -5.42 -18.04 -0.53
CA TYR A 72 -5.77 -16.81 0.17
C TYR A 72 -6.82 -17.06 1.25
N ARG A 73 -6.69 -16.33 2.37
CA ARG A 73 -7.66 -16.31 3.46
C ARG A 73 -8.04 -14.89 3.83
N ALA A 74 -9.33 -14.60 3.95
CA ALA A 74 -9.80 -13.27 4.30
C ALA A 74 -9.41 -12.88 5.74
N CYS A 75 -9.20 -11.59 5.97
CA CYS A 75 -9.03 -11.04 7.31
C CYS A 75 -10.40 -10.75 7.95
N ALA A 76 -10.51 -10.96 9.25
CA ALA A 76 -11.65 -10.56 10.06
C ALA A 76 -11.19 -9.91 11.37
N SER A 77 -12.05 -9.07 11.95
CA SER A 77 -11.79 -8.41 13.23
C SER A 77 -13.10 -8.07 13.94
N TYR A 78 -13.09 -8.13 15.27
CA TYR A 78 -14.23 -7.76 16.10
C TYR A 78 -14.16 -6.29 16.57
N ASP A 79 -12.96 -5.72 16.65
CA ASP A 79 -12.68 -4.38 17.21
C ASP A 79 -11.99 -3.42 16.23
N ARG A 80 -11.60 -3.91 15.05
CA ARG A 80 -10.83 -3.22 14.00
C ARG A 80 -9.35 -2.99 14.32
N ASP A 81 -8.85 -3.58 15.40
CA ASP A 81 -7.45 -3.50 15.83
C ASP A 81 -6.77 -4.86 15.68
N GLU A 82 -7.31 -5.90 16.32
CA GLU A 82 -6.82 -7.26 16.15
C GLU A 82 -7.47 -7.92 14.93
N TRP A 83 -6.65 -8.25 13.92
CA TRP A 83 -7.07 -8.91 12.69
C TRP A 83 -6.57 -10.35 12.63
N PHE A 84 -7.46 -11.28 12.32
CA PHE A 84 -7.17 -12.71 12.18
C PHE A 84 -7.68 -13.25 10.85
N ARG A 85 -7.17 -14.41 10.41
CA ARG A 85 -7.60 -15.05 9.15
C ARG A 85 -8.80 -15.97 9.39
N VAL A 86 -9.78 -15.93 8.50
CA VAL A 86 -10.93 -16.87 8.51
C VAL A 86 -10.79 -17.95 7.44
N GLU A 87 -11.62 -18.98 7.51
CA GLU A 87 -11.65 -20.02 6.48
C GLU A 87 -12.15 -19.42 5.17
N THR A 88 -11.48 -19.71 4.07
CA THR A 88 -11.79 -19.14 2.76
C THR A 88 -11.52 -20.15 1.67
N HIS A 89 -12.50 -20.35 0.79
CA HIS A 89 -12.46 -21.31 -0.30
C HIS A 89 -12.57 -20.57 -1.64
N TRP A 90 -11.71 -20.94 -2.58
CA TRP A 90 -11.72 -20.46 -3.96
C TRP A 90 -12.01 -21.63 -4.91
N ASP A 91 -13.10 -21.56 -5.67
CA ASP A 91 -13.52 -22.63 -6.60
C ASP A 91 -13.22 -22.32 -8.08
N GLY A 92 -12.47 -21.24 -8.35
CA GLY A 92 -12.22 -20.73 -9.69
C GLY A 92 -13.25 -19.73 -10.20
N LYS A 93 -14.37 -19.55 -9.49
CA LYS A 93 -15.45 -18.61 -9.84
C LYS A 93 -15.87 -17.71 -8.67
N VAL A 94 -16.10 -18.30 -7.51
CA VAL A 94 -16.65 -17.67 -6.31
C VAL A 94 -15.65 -17.82 -5.16
N LEU A 95 -15.41 -16.72 -4.44
CA LEU A 95 -14.69 -16.74 -3.18
C LEU A 95 -15.69 -16.89 -2.04
N THR A 96 -15.55 -17.93 -1.22
CA THR A 96 -16.47 -18.24 -0.11
C THR A 96 -15.73 -18.10 1.22
N LEU A 97 -16.19 -17.22 2.10
CA LEU A 97 -15.70 -17.12 3.48
C LEU A 97 -16.65 -17.89 4.40
N GLU A 98 -16.09 -18.72 5.27
CA GLU A 98 -16.85 -19.48 6.27
C GLU A 98 -16.36 -19.13 7.69
N HIS A 99 -17.28 -18.69 8.55
CA HIS A 99 -16.93 -18.24 9.89
C HIS A 99 -18.14 -18.29 10.83
N VAL A 100 -17.94 -18.62 12.11
CA VAL A 100 -18.94 -18.51 13.17
C VAL A 100 -18.54 -17.35 14.09
N PRO A 101 -19.11 -16.15 13.96
CA PRO A 101 -18.69 -15.00 14.75
C PRO A 101 -18.95 -15.17 16.25
N GLU A 102 -17.99 -14.79 17.08
CA GLU A 102 -18.09 -14.84 18.55
C GLU A 102 -18.74 -13.58 19.16
N ALA A 103 -18.83 -12.51 18.37
CA ALA A 103 -19.42 -11.23 18.75
C ALA A 103 -20.59 -10.84 17.84
N ASP A 104 -21.39 -9.86 18.28
CA ASP A 104 -22.55 -9.36 17.52
C ASP A 104 -22.17 -8.56 16.28
N SER A 105 -20.91 -8.10 16.19
CA SER A 105 -20.37 -7.32 15.08
C SER A 105 -19.00 -7.88 14.71
N VAL A 106 -18.78 -8.11 13.42
CA VAL A 106 -17.50 -8.55 12.86
C VAL A 106 -17.26 -7.84 11.54
N TYR A 107 -16.01 -7.44 11.30
CA TYR A 107 -15.53 -6.87 10.05
C TYR A 107 -14.82 -7.95 9.26
N TYR A 108 -14.95 -7.93 7.94
CA TYR A 108 -14.20 -8.76 7.00
C TYR A 108 -13.53 -7.85 5.99
N ALA A 109 -12.27 -8.11 5.68
CA ALA A 109 -11.49 -7.31 4.73
C ALA A 109 -10.49 -8.16 3.93
N TYR A 110 -10.03 -7.61 2.81
CA TYR A 110 -9.00 -8.22 1.97
C TYR A 110 -7.65 -8.34 2.69
N PHE A 111 -7.27 -7.27 3.39
CA PHE A 111 -6.13 -7.19 4.30
C PHE A 111 -6.52 -6.33 5.51
N ALA A 112 -5.70 -6.28 6.56
CA ALA A 112 -5.91 -5.38 7.70
C ALA A 112 -5.94 -3.91 7.23
N PRO A 113 -7.11 -3.24 7.24
CA PRO A 113 -7.25 -1.89 6.72
C PRO A 113 -6.44 -0.88 7.53
N TYR A 114 -5.98 0.17 6.84
CA TYR A 114 -5.34 1.32 7.47
C TYR A 114 -6.19 2.56 7.15
N SER A 115 -6.88 3.08 8.16
CA SER A 115 -7.84 4.19 8.01
C SER A 115 -7.18 5.56 7.85
N HIS A 116 -7.92 6.50 7.29
CA HIS A 116 -7.52 7.90 7.18
C HIS A 116 -7.41 8.59 8.55
N GLU A 117 -8.23 8.21 9.53
CA GLU A 117 -8.09 8.70 10.91
C GLU A 117 -6.74 8.26 11.52
N ARG A 118 -6.39 6.97 11.41
CA ARG A 118 -5.06 6.48 11.85
C ARG A 118 -3.91 7.19 11.14
N HIS A 119 -4.07 7.48 9.84
CA HIS A 119 -3.09 8.26 9.10
C HIS A 119 -2.91 9.66 9.73
N GLY A 120 -4.02 10.34 10.03
CA GLY A 120 -4.02 11.61 10.75
C GLY A 120 -3.32 11.52 12.11
N ASP A 121 -3.57 10.45 12.87
CA ASP A 121 -2.94 10.20 14.18
C ASP A 121 -1.42 10.06 14.04
N VAL A 122 -0.93 9.30 13.05
CA VAL A 122 0.52 9.14 12.79
C VAL A 122 1.17 10.45 12.37
N ILE A 123 0.55 11.22 11.48
CA ILE A 123 1.08 12.54 11.10
C ILE A 123 1.12 13.47 12.32
N ALA A 124 0.06 13.47 13.13
CA ALA A 124 -0.06 14.30 14.32
C ALA A 124 0.99 13.95 15.40
N ALA A 125 1.22 12.66 15.63
CA ALA A 125 2.25 12.20 16.55
C ALA A 125 3.66 12.53 16.03
N ALA A 126 3.98 12.13 14.79
CA ALA A 126 5.32 12.29 14.23
C ALA A 126 5.76 13.75 14.16
N GLN A 127 4.87 14.69 13.80
CA GLN A 127 5.24 16.12 13.71
C GLN A 127 5.62 16.76 15.05
N CYS A 128 5.24 16.13 16.18
CA CYS A 128 5.59 16.62 17.51
C CYS A 128 7.01 16.23 17.92
N GLU A 129 7.64 15.29 17.20
CA GLU A 129 8.97 14.80 17.53
C GLU A 129 10.09 15.76 17.08
N PRO A 130 11.17 15.89 17.87
CA PRO A 130 12.31 16.72 17.49
C PRO A 130 12.93 16.29 16.16
N GLY A 131 13.21 17.25 15.28
CA GLY A 131 13.84 16.97 13.99
C GLY A 131 12.87 16.41 12.94
N VAL A 132 11.56 16.44 13.22
CA VAL A 132 10.51 16.17 12.23
C VAL A 132 9.92 17.48 11.73
N THR A 133 9.65 17.55 10.43
CA THR A 133 8.85 18.61 9.83
C THR A 133 7.75 17.99 9.00
N HIS A 134 6.51 18.37 9.29
CA HIS A 134 5.37 18.09 8.41
C HIS A 134 5.28 19.16 7.32
N GLU A 135 5.08 18.71 6.08
CA GLU A 135 4.82 19.56 4.92
C GLU A 135 3.59 19.02 4.18
N ARG A 136 2.59 19.88 3.97
CA ARG A 136 1.49 19.62 3.05
C ARG A 136 1.94 19.94 1.64
N LEU A 137 2.11 18.92 0.79
CA LEU A 137 2.54 19.11 -0.60
C LEU A 137 1.45 19.72 -1.47
N GLY A 138 0.19 19.40 -1.18
CA GLY A 138 -0.98 19.89 -1.89
C GLY A 138 -2.18 19.01 -1.59
N ALA A 139 -3.10 18.92 -2.53
CA ALA A 139 -4.33 18.16 -2.39
C ALA A 139 -4.47 17.09 -3.47
N SER A 140 -5.09 15.96 -3.10
CA SER A 140 -5.60 14.92 -3.99
C SER A 140 -6.80 15.41 -4.81
N VAL A 141 -7.34 14.54 -5.66
CA VAL A 141 -8.50 14.85 -6.52
C VAL A 141 -9.75 15.22 -5.70
N ASP A 142 -10.02 14.52 -4.60
CA ASP A 142 -11.14 14.83 -3.69
C ASP A 142 -10.80 15.94 -2.68
N GLY A 143 -9.58 16.47 -2.71
CA GLY A 143 -9.15 17.56 -1.84
C GLY A 143 -8.54 17.12 -0.50
N ARG A 144 -8.16 15.85 -0.33
CA ARG A 144 -7.41 15.38 0.86
C ARG A 144 -5.95 15.76 0.74
N ASP A 145 -5.28 15.92 1.88
CA ASP A 145 -3.89 16.37 1.89
C ASP A 145 -2.92 15.27 1.45
N ILE A 146 -1.88 15.68 0.74
CA ILE A 146 -0.71 14.84 0.45
C ILE A 146 0.38 15.23 1.45
N ASP A 147 0.44 14.46 2.53
CA ASP A 147 1.33 14.71 3.66
C ASP A 147 2.73 14.14 3.44
N LEU A 148 3.73 15.00 3.66
CA LEU A 148 5.14 14.64 3.66
C LEU A 148 5.72 14.84 5.06
N LEU A 149 6.29 13.78 5.62
CA LEU A 149 7.12 13.86 6.82
C LEU A 149 8.59 13.95 6.40
N ARG A 150 9.28 15.00 6.86
CA ARG A 150 10.73 15.11 6.75
C ARG A 150 11.38 14.82 8.10
N LEU A 151 12.18 13.75 8.18
CA LEU A 151 12.91 13.37 9.38
C LEU A 151 14.40 13.67 9.18
N GLY A 152 14.96 14.47 10.08
CA GLY A 152 16.34 14.98 10.02
C GLY A 152 16.47 16.29 9.25
N GLU A 153 17.62 16.95 9.42
CA GLU A 153 17.88 18.25 8.80
C GLU A 153 18.48 18.09 7.38
N PRO A 154 17.97 18.81 6.37
CA PRO A 154 18.58 18.83 5.05
C PRO A 154 19.93 19.57 5.07
N GLY A 155 20.86 19.13 4.22
CA GLY A 155 22.16 19.79 4.09
C GLY A 155 23.01 19.19 2.97
N PRO A 156 24.11 19.85 2.58
CA PRO A 156 24.99 19.37 1.52
C PRO A 156 25.68 18.04 1.86
N ASP A 157 25.86 17.75 3.15
CA ASP A 157 26.47 16.51 3.67
C ASP A 157 25.40 15.48 4.10
N ARG A 158 24.20 15.57 3.53
CA ARG A 158 23.05 14.70 3.84
C ARG A 158 22.49 14.07 2.58
N HIS A 159 22.24 12.76 2.64
CA HIS A 159 21.59 12.02 1.57
C HIS A 159 20.06 12.19 1.63
N PRO A 160 19.39 12.75 0.61
CA PRO A 160 17.93 12.76 0.54
C PRO A 160 17.40 11.34 0.23
N CYS A 161 16.80 10.71 1.24
CA CYS A 161 16.20 9.38 1.14
C CYS A 161 14.68 9.51 1.03
N TRP A 162 14.09 9.09 -0.08
CA TRP A 162 12.65 9.14 -0.29
C TRP A 162 12.01 7.78 -0.07
N ILE A 163 10.92 7.77 0.68
CA ILE A 163 10.09 6.59 0.90
C ILE A 163 8.65 6.99 0.64
N ILE A 164 8.00 6.34 -0.29
CA ILE A 164 6.58 6.53 -0.55
C ILE A 164 5.87 5.19 -0.37
N ALA A 165 4.61 5.24 0.03
CA ALA A 165 3.81 4.04 0.21
C ALA A 165 2.42 4.22 -0.36
N ARG A 166 1.81 3.08 -0.71
CA ARG A 166 0.37 2.97 -0.95
C ARG A 166 -0.12 3.80 -2.14
N GLN A 167 0.64 3.80 -3.24
CA GLN A 167 0.17 4.33 -4.52
C GLN A 167 -1.09 3.60 -5.00
N HIS A 168 -1.12 2.28 -4.81
CA HIS A 168 -2.34 1.49 -4.91
C HIS A 168 -3.03 1.45 -3.54
N PRO A 169 -4.26 1.97 -3.43
CA PRO A 169 -4.92 2.23 -2.14
C PRO A 169 -5.26 0.98 -1.32
N GLY A 170 -5.53 -0.14 -1.99
CA GLY A 170 -5.87 -1.43 -1.37
C GLY A 170 -4.67 -2.12 -0.72
N GLU A 171 -3.44 -1.69 -1.07
CA GLU A 171 -2.18 -2.23 -0.52
C GLU A 171 -1.86 -1.59 0.84
N SER A 172 -2.79 -1.75 1.78
CA SER A 172 -2.70 -1.14 3.13
C SER A 172 -1.47 -1.57 3.93
N MET A 173 -0.87 -2.74 3.65
CA MET A 173 0.39 -3.19 4.24
C MET A 173 1.53 -2.18 4.02
N ALA A 174 1.50 -1.42 2.93
CA ALA A 174 2.56 -0.45 2.63
C ALA A 174 2.60 0.67 3.66
N GLN A 175 1.44 1.15 4.11
CA GLN A 175 1.36 2.19 5.13
C GLN A 175 1.63 1.66 6.53
N TRP A 176 1.25 0.41 6.82
CA TRP A 176 1.66 -0.28 8.06
C TRP A 176 3.19 -0.39 8.17
N LEU A 177 3.88 -0.74 7.07
CA LEU A 177 5.34 -0.77 7.05
C LEU A 177 5.94 0.62 7.31
N VAL A 178 5.39 1.65 6.67
CA VAL A 178 5.88 3.02 6.84
C VAL A 178 5.65 3.53 8.27
N GLU A 179 4.53 3.18 8.90
CA GLU A 179 4.29 3.52 10.31
C GLU A 179 5.42 2.97 11.20
N GLY A 180 5.70 1.67 11.14
CA GLY A 180 6.78 1.07 11.95
C GLY A 180 8.18 1.60 11.59
N LEU A 181 8.42 1.95 10.32
CA LEU A 181 9.67 2.59 9.89
C LEU A 181 9.82 3.98 10.50
N VAL A 182 8.76 4.80 10.49
CA VAL A 182 8.75 6.13 11.08
C VAL A 182 8.94 6.04 12.59
N GLU A 183 8.20 5.17 13.27
CA GLU A 183 8.34 4.94 14.72
C GLU A 183 9.79 4.60 15.09
N ARG A 184 10.42 3.67 14.36
CA ARG A 184 11.82 3.30 14.62
C ARG A 184 12.81 4.41 14.31
N LEU A 185 12.59 5.21 13.26
CA LEU A 185 13.46 6.36 12.95
C LEU A 185 13.37 7.45 14.03
N LEU A 186 12.25 7.54 14.75
CA LEU A 186 12.02 8.51 15.81
C LEU A 186 12.47 8.02 17.19
N ASP A 187 12.80 6.74 17.33
CA ASP A 187 13.39 6.19 18.55
C ASP A 187 14.83 6.71 18.73
N ASP A 188 15.04 7.57 19.73
CA ASP A 188 16.34 8.18 20.03
C ASP A 188 17.31 7.21 20.73
N GLU A 189 16.81 6.09 21.25
CA GLU A 189 17.62 5.01 21.81
C GLU A 189 18.15 4.08 20.70
N ASP A 190 17.51 4.03 19.52
CA ASP A 190 17.99 3.25 18.37
C ASP A 190 19.26 3.89 17.75
N ALA A 191 20.40 3.20 17.93
CA ALA A 191 21.69 3.65 17.42
C ALA A 191 21.76 3.69 15.89
N VAL A 192 21.02 2.84 15.19
CA VAL A 192 20.94 2.82 13.71
C VAL A 192 20.15 4.03 13.24
N ALA A 193 19.00 4.33 13.84
CA ALA A 193 18.20 5.50 13.52
C ALA A 193 19.00 6.80 13.68
N ARG A 194 19.67 6.99 14.83
CA ARG A 194 20.56 8.15 15.04
C ARG A 194 21.71 8.20 14.04
N TRP A 195 22.32 7.06 13.72
CA TRP A 195 23.42 7.00 12.76
C TRP A 195 22.97 7.39 11.34
N LEU A 196 21.76 6.98 10.95
CA LEU A 196 21.12 7.31 9.67
C LEU A 196 20.73 8.79 9.61
N LEU A 197 20.02 9.33 10.60
CA LEU A 197 19.59 10.73 10.65
C LEU A 197 20.78 11.71 10.72
N ALA A 198 21.93 11.25 11.19
CA ALA A 198 23.19 12.00 11.14
C ALA A 198 23.86 12.01 9.75
N ARG A 199 23.30 11.36 8.73
CA ARG A 199 23.86 11.22 7.36
C ARG A 199 22.83 11.37 6.26
N ALA A 200 21.55 11.20 6.56
CA ALA A 200 20.46 11.23 5.62
C ALA A 200 19.32 12.10 6.15
N THR A 201 18.53 12.62 5.22
CA THR A 201 17.25 13.25 5.49
C THR A 201 16.19 12.38 4.84
N PHE A 202 15.25 11.86 5.63
CA PHE A 202 14.18 11.03 5.12
C PHE A 202 12.99 11.90 4.73
N TYR A 203 12.47 11.66 3.54
CA TYR A 203 11.26 12.27 2.98
C TYR A 203 10.24 11.17 2.78
N VAL A 204 9.27 11.11 3.69
CA VAL A 204 8.32 9.99 3.79
C VAL A 204 6.92 10.46 3.44
N VAL A 205 6.30 9.84 2.44
CA VAL A 205 4.88 10.01 2.10
C VAL A 205 4.14 8.73 2.49
N PRO A 206 3.50 8.66 3.67
CA PRO A 206 2.92 7.42 4.18
C PRO A 206 1.73 6.91 3.36
N ASN A 207 1.02 7.81 2.68
CA ASN A 207 -0.11 7.45 1.84
C ASN A 207 -0.14 8.30 0.57
N MET A 208 0.26 7.70 -0.55
CA MET A 208 0.21 8.33 -1.86
C MET A 208 -1.20 8.45 -2.44
N ASN A 209 -2.18 7.71 -1.93
CA ASN A 209 -3.53 7.64 -2.51
C ASN A 209 -4.62 7.71 -1.43
N PRO A 210 -4.75 8.85 -0.72
CA PRO A 210 -5.73 8.99 0.36
C PRO A 210 -7.17 8.84 -0.13
N ASP A 211 -7.45 9.26 -1.37
CA ASP A 211 -8.80 9.18 -1.92
C ASP A 211 -9.22 7.75 -2.23
N GLY A 212 -8.38 7.01 -2.95
CA GLY A 212 -8.63 5.62 -3.26
C GLY A 212 -8.76 4.79 -1.99
N ALA A 213 -7.94 5.08 -0.97
CA ALA A 213 -7.97 4.38 0.32
C ALA A 213 -9.33 4.54 1.00
N VAL A 214 -9.82 5.78 1.13
CA VAL A 214 -11.13 6.05 1.76
C VAL A 214 -12.28 5.48 0.93
N ARG A 215 -12.17 5.48 -0.40
CA ARG A 215 -13.20 4.95 -1.32
C ARG A 215 -13.27 3.42 -1.36
N GLY A 216 -12.32 2.74 -0.73
CA GLY A 216 -12.21 1.27 -0.77
C GLY A 216 -11.83 0.76 -2.16
N HIS A 217 -10.97 1.50 -2.87
CA HIS A 217 -10.40 1.05 -4.13
C HIS A 217 -9.24 0.07 -3.90
N LEU A 218 -8.91 -0.71 -4.93
CA LEU A 218 -7.69 -1.51 -4.97
C LEU A 218 -6.50 -0.70 -5.49
N ARG A 219 -6.65 -0.09 -6.66
CA ARG A 219 -5.51 0.29 -7.52
C ARG A 219 -5.52 1.74 -7.96
N ASN A 220 -6.70 2.34 -8.11
CA ASN A 220 -6.82 3.68 -8.71
C ASN A 220 -7.11 4.78 -7.68
N ASN A 221 -6.68 6.01 -7.97
CA ASN A 221 -7.16 7.21 -7.26
C ASN A 221 -8.62 7.55 -7.62
N ALA A 222 -9.16 8.68 -7.12
CA ALA A 222 -10.53 9.08 -7.39
C ALA A 222 -10.83 9.39 -8.88
N ALA A 223 -9.82 9.77 -9.66
CA ALA A 223 -9.93 10.03 -11.10
C ALA A 223 -9.75 8.77 -11.97
N GLY A 224 -9.64 7.59 -11.36
CA GLY A 224 -9.40 6.35 -12.08
C GLY A 224 -7.97 6.23 -12.64
N ALA A 225 -7.01 6.96 -12.06
CA ALA A 225 -5.61 6.86 -12.44
C ALA A 225 -4.88 5.81 -11.58
N ASN A 226 -4.17 4.91 -12.24
CA ASN A 226 -3.15 4.10 -11.59
C ASN A 226 -1.91 4.98 -11.37
N LEU A 227 -1.69 5.43 -10.14
CA LEU A 227 -0.61 6.37 -9.83
C LEU A 227 0.78 5.84 -10.22
N ASN A 228 1.01 4.54 -10.10
CA ASN A 228 2.28 3.92 -10.51
C ASN A 228 2.40 3.71 -12.04
N ARG A 229 1.58 4.42 -12.83
CA ARG A 229 1.69 4.58 -14.29
C ARG A 229 1.68 6.05 -14.72
N GLU A 230 1.84 6.98 -13.78
CA GLU A 230 1.71 8.42 -14.04
C GLU A 230 3.04 9.17 -13.90
N TRP A 231 4.15 8.50 -13.57
CA TRP A 231 5.41 9.17 -13.20
C TRP A 231 6.12 9.91 -14.33
N GLU A 232 5.93 9.47 -15.58
CA GLU A 232 6.52 10.12 -16.74
C GLU A 232 5.86 11.49 -16.99
N ALA A 233 4.54 11.54 -16.95
CA ALA A 233 3.72 12.71 -17.32
C ALA A 233 2.48 12.88 -16.41
N PRO A 234 2.65 13.13 -15.09
CA PRO A 234 1.53 13.37 -14.18
C PRO A 234 0.93 14.76 -14.41
N SER A 235 -0.32 14.95 -14.00
CA SER A 235 -0.99 16.26 -14.05
C SER A 235 -1.77 16.54 -12.77
N MET A 236 -2.01 17.82 -12.47
CA MET A 236 -2.80 18.23 -11.30
C MET A 236 -4.29 17.83 -11.40
N GLU A 237 -4.79 17.57 -12.61
CA GLU A 237 -6.19 17.17 -12.83
C GLU A 237 -6.42 15.66 -12.67
N ARG A 238 -5.43 14.83 -13.06
CA ARG A 238 -5.59 13.37 -13.10
C ARG A 238 -4.83 12.64 -12.00
N SER A 239 -3.61 13.07 -11.74
CA SER A 239 -2.66 12.42 -10.85
C SER A 239 -1.90 13.46 -9.99
N PRO A 240 -2.61 14.40 -9.31
CA PRO A 240 -1.98 15.44 -8.51
C PRO A 240 -1.04 14.86 -7.44
N GLU A 241 -1.36 13.69 -6.91
CA GLU A 241 -0.58 12.99 -5.89
C GLU A 241 0.86 12.74 -6.37
N VAL A 242 1.00 12.20 -7.59
CA VAL A 242 2.30 11.95 -8.21
C VAL A 242 2.95 13.25 -8.66
N PHE A 243 2.20 14.19 -9.23
CA PHE A 243 2.73 15.48 -9.67
C PHE A 243 3.43 16.23 -8.53
N LEU A 244 2.75 16.34 -7.38
CA LEU A 244 3.24 17.10 -6.22
C LEU A 244 4.50 16.48 -5.62
N VAL A 245 4.51 15.16 -5.43
CA VAL A 245 5.66 14.40 -4.91
C VAL A 245 6.85 14.50 -5.86
N ARG A 246 6.62 14.34 -7.16
CA ARG A 246 7.66 14.46 -8.20
C ARG A 246 8.30 15.84 -8.22
N GLU A 247 7.50 16.90 -8.16
CA GLU A 247 8.02 18.27 -8.09
C GLU A 247 8.80 18.52 -6.81
N ARG A 248 8.39 17.92 -5.70
CA ARG A 248 9.14 18.01 -4.44
C ARG A 248 10.48 17.28 -4.51
N MET A 249 10.53 16.07 -5.09
CA MET A 249 11.78 15.33 -5.34
C MET A 249 12.76 16.11 -6.20
N ARG A 250 12.29 16.79 -7.26
CA ARG A 250 13.13 17.65 -8.11
C ARG A 250 13.79 18.79 -7.34
N ARG A 251 13.16 19.29 -6.27
CA ARG A 251 13.70 20.37 -5.42
C ARG A 251 14.69 19.85 -4.37
N THR A 252 14.52 18.62 -3.87
CA THR A 252 15.39 18.03 -2.84
C THR A 252 16.59 17.28 -3.41
N GLY A 253 16.45 16.74 -4.62
CA GLY A 253 17.25 15.59 -5.05
C GLY A 253 16.77 14.29 -4.40
N VAL A 254 17.30 13.17 -4.89
CA VAL A 254 17.02 11.81 -4.40
C VAL A 254 18.29 10.97 -4.51
N ASP A 255 18.78 10.46 -3.39
CA ASP A 255 19.97 9.59 -3.32
C ASP A 255 19.58 8.12 -3.03
N PHE A 256 18.40 7.91 -2.47
CA PHE A 256 17.77 6.62 -2.22
C PHE A 256 16.27 6.75 -2.40
N PHE A 257 15.63 5.76 -3.03
CA PHE A 257 14.19 5.71 -3.22
C PHE A 257 13.62 4.32 -2.94
N LEU A 258 12.56 4.28 -2.15
CA LEU A 258 11.76 3.10 -1.86
C LEU A 258 10.28 3.38 -2.09
N ASP A 259 9.66 2.60 -2.96
CA ASP A 259 8.23 2.60 -3.26
C ASP A 259 7.59 1.33 -2.68
N VAL A 260 6.82 1.48 -1.61
CA VAL A 260 6.30 0.34 -0.83
C VAL A 260 4.90 -0.05 -1.33
N HIS A 261 4.74 -1.33 -1.62
CA HIS A 261 3.61 -1.95 -2.28
C HIS A 261 3.17 -3.26 -1.58
N GLY A 262 2.13 -3.88 -2.13
CA GLY A 262 1.76 -5.27 -1.89
C GLY A 262 1.54 -6.00 -3.20
N ASP A 263 1.75 -7.31 -3.21
CA ASP A 263 1.43 -8.18 -4.36
C ASP A 263 0.31 -9.14 -3.99
N GLU A 264 -0.68 -9.25 -4.87
CA GLU A 264 -1.87 -10.05 -4.61
C GLU A 264 -1.63 -11.57 -4.73
N ALA A 265 -0.63 -12.00 -5.51
CA ALA A 265 -0.49 -13.39 -5.95
C ALA A 265 0.73 -14.10 -5.37
N LEU A 266 1.87 -13.42 -5.23
CA LEU A 266 3.10 -13.98 -4.72
C LEU A 266 3.11 -13.97 -3.19
N PRO A 267 3.22 -15.13 -2.52
CA PRO A 267 3.22 -15.21 -1.06
C PRO A 267 4.62 -14.93 -0.47
N TYR A 268 5.31 -13.89 -0.97
CA TYR A 268 6.69 -13.55 -0.59
C TYR A 268 6.91 -12.04 -0.53
N ASN A 269 7.81 -11.59 0.34
CA ASN A 269 8.37 -10.24 0.26
C ASN A 269 9.57 -10.26 -0.68
N PHE A 270 9.62 -9.33 -1.64
CA PHE A 270 10.68 -9.26 -2.65
C PHE A 270 10.96 -7.82 -3.06
N LEU A 271 12.07 -7.60 -3.77
CA LEU A 271 12.36 -6.30 -4.37
C LEU A 271 12.26 -6.40 -5.89
N ALA A 272 11.71 -5.37 -6.51
CA ALA A 272 11.89 -5.08 -7.92
C ALA A 272 12.66 -3.75 -8.03
N GLY A 273 13.80 -3.74 -8.72
CA GLY A 273 14.59 -2.53 -8.87
C GLY A 273 14.33 -1.83 -10.19
N ALA A 274 15.13 -0.78 -10.43
CA ALA A 274 15.17 -0.05 -11.69
C ALA A 274 15.94 -0.79 -12.80
N GLU A 275 16.00 -2.13 -12.73
CA GLU A 275 16.56 -2.92 -13.83
C GLU A 275 15.82 -2.59 -15.13
N GLY A 276 16.57 -2.51 -16.24
CA GLY A 276 15.99 -2.20 -17.54
C GLY A 276 15.80 -0.71 -17.85
N THR A 277 16.12 0.22 -16.95
CA THR A 277 16.15 1.65 -17.32
C THR A 277 17.24 1.95 -18.36
N PRO A 278 17.12 3.02 -19.15
CA PRO A 278 18.10 3.37 -20.18
C PRO A 278 19.54 3.52 -19.65
N SER A 279 19.70 4.08 -18.45
CA SER A 279 21.01 4.29 -17.85
C SER A 279 21.51 3.11 -16.99
N TRP A 280 20.82 1.97 -16.99
CA TRP A 280 21.19 0.82 -16.16
C TRP A 280 22.62 0.34 -16.44
N ASP A 281 23.41 0.12 -15.37
CA ASP A 281 24.82 -0.26 -15.44
C ASP A 281 25.23 -1.22 -14.31
N GLU A 282 26.45 -1.75 -14.39
CA GLU A 282 27.00 -2.68 -13.40
C GLU A 282 27.12 -2.07 -12.00
N ALA A 283 27.35 -0.74 -11.89
CA ALA A 283 27.47 -0.06 -10.62
C ALA A 283 26.12 0.05 -9.89
N LYS A 284 25.04 0.31 -10.63
CA LYS A 284 23.65 0.25 -10.14
C LYS A 284 23.26 -1.17 -9.74
N ALA A 285 23.57 -2.16 -10.57
CA ALA A 285 23.35 -3.56 -10.25
C ALA A 285 24.06 -3.97 -8.94
N ALA A 286 25.34 -3.58 -8.77
CA ALA A 286 26.09 -3.87 -7.56
C ALA A 286 25.54 -3.13 -6.32
N ARG A 287 25.03 -1.90 -6.47
CA ARG A 287 24.35 -1.16 -5.37
C ARG A 287 23.08 -1.87 -4.93
N GLN A 288 22.24 -2.28 -5.88
CA GLN A 288 21.00 -3.01 -5.60
C GLN A 288 21.26 -4.38 -4.96
N GLN A 289 22.23 -5.13 -5.48
CA GLN A 289 22.62 -6.42 -4.92
C GLN A 289 23.06 -6.28 -3.45
N ARG A 290 23.90 -5.30 -3.13
CA ARG A 290 24.33 -5.04 -1.75
C ARG A 290 23.15 -4.68 -0.83
N TYR A 291 22.18 -3.93 -1.33
CA TYR A 291 20.98 -3.61 -0.54
C TYR A 291 20.14 -4.87 -0.29
N ALA A 292 19.90 -5.70 -1.31
CA ALA A 292 19.15 -6.94 -1.17
C ALA A 292 19.83 -7.91 -0.18
N GLU A 293 21.15 -8.04 -0.22
CA GLU A 293 21.94 -8.84 0.74
C GLU A 293 21.81 -8.30 2.18
N ALA A 294 21.87 -6.97 2.35
CA ALA A 294 21.68 -6.35 3.66
C ALA A 294 20.26 -6.56 4.20
N LEU A 295 19.24 -6.46 3.34
CA LEU A 295 17.84 -6.68 3.74
C LEU A 295 17.58 -8.15 4.10
N LEU A 296 18.15 -9.08 3.33
CA LEU A 296 18.09 -10.52 3.63
C LEU A 296 18.74 -10.85 4.97
N ALA A 297 19.81 -10.15 5.34
CA ALA A 297 20.44 -10.30 6.65
C ALA A 297 19.63 -9.63 7.78
N ALA A 298 18.88 -8.56 7.47
CA ALA A 298 18.12 -7.79 8.45
C ALA A 298 16.73 -8.37 8.75
N SER A 299 16.11 -9.08 7.80
CA SER A 299 14.77 -9.64 7.95
C SER A 299 14.69 -11.08 7.43
N PRO A 300 14.28 -12.06 8.26
CA PRO A 300 14.04 -13.43 7.80
C PRO A 300 12.81 -13.56 6.89
N ASP A 301 11.92 -12.56 6.87
CA ASP A 301 10.73 -12.54 6.01
C ASP A 301 11.04 -12.09 4.58
N PHE A 302 12.23 -11.54 4.33
CA PHE A 302 12.67 -11.11 3.01
C PHE A 302 13.39 -12.23 2.25
N GLN A 303 13.24 -12.26 0.93
CA GLN A 303 13.90 -13.26 0.08
C GLN A 303 14.22 -12.69 -1.32
N VAL A 304 15.03 -13.41 -2.10
CA VAL A 304 15.50 -13.00 -3.44
C VAL A 304 15.29 -14.05 -4.53
N ALA A 305 14.66 -15.18 -4.19
CA ALA A 305 14.42 -16.30 -5.09
C ALA A 305 13.14 -16.13 -5.94
N HIS A 306 12.15 -15.44 -5.40
CA HIS A 306 10.84 -15.19 -5.97
C HIS A 306 10.63 -13.68 -6.15
N GLY A 307 9.94 -13.29 -7.21
CA GLY A 307 9.67 -11.90 -7.57
C GLY A 307 9.34 -11.81 -9.06
N TYR A 308 9.26 -10.59 -9.57
CA TYR A 308 8.99 -10.38 -10.99
C TYR A 308 10.20 -10.67 -11.89
N ASP A 309 9.91 -10.99 -13.14
CA ASP A 309 10.90 -11.07 -14.19
C ASP A 309 11.59 -9.72 -14.38
N LYS A 310 12.91 -9.76 -14.60
CA LYS A 310 13.71 -8.56 -14.82
C LYS A 310 13.60 -8.13 -16.28
N PRO A 311 13.22 -6.88 -16.58
CA PRO A 311 13.18 -6.40 -17.95
C PRO A 311 14.61 -6.33 -18.53
N ALA A 312 14.70 -6.49 -19.85
CA ALA A 312 15.97 -6.28 -20.55
C ALA A 312 16.42 -4.80 -20.46
N PRO A 313 17.74 -4.52 -20.57
CA PRO A 313 18.26 -3.15 -20.59
C PRO A 313 17.52 -2.25 -21.60
N GLY A 314 17.08 -1.08 -21.15
CA GLY A 314 16.32 -0.10 -21.95
C GLY A 314 14.85 -0.45 -22.20
N GLN A 315 14.31 -1.51 -21.58
CA GLN A 315 12.90 -1.95 -21.73
C GLN A 315 12.04 -1.71 -20.49
N ALA A 316 12.56 -1.02 -19.47
CA ALA A 316 11.78 -0.67 -18.29
C ALA A 316 10.60 0.25 -18.65
N ASN A 317 9.47 0.04 -17.98
CA ASN A 317 8.33 0.93 -18.10
C ASN A 317 8.59 2.21 -17.30
N MET A 318 8.92 3.30 -17.99
CA MET A 318 9.27 4.60 -17.40
C MET A 318 8.10 5.34 -16.76
N THR A 319 6.88 4.81 -16.88
CA THR A 319 5.70 5.32 -16.17
C THR A 319 5.62 4.88 -14.70
N MET A 320 6.44 3.90 -14.30
CA MET A 320 6.56 3.41 -12.92
C MET A 320 7.53 4.26 -12.09
N ALA A 321 7.23 4.40 -10.81
CA ALA A 321 7.97 5.24 -9.86
C ALA A 321 9.46 4.88 -9.77
N SER A 322 9.76 3.63 -9.43
CA SER A 322 11.14 3.17 -9.21
C SER A 322 11.99 3.33 -10.47
N ASN A 323 11.44 3.03 -11.64
CA ASN A 323 12.11 3.25 -12.93
C ASN A 323 12.36 4.73 -13.19
N TRP A 324 11.32 5.57 -13.08
CA TRP A 324 11.42 7.01 -13.34
C TRP A 324 12.41 7.70 -12.40
N VAL A 325 12.33 7.42 -11.10
CA VAL A 325 13.22 8.00 -10.08
C VAL A 325 14.67 7.50 -10.28
N GLY A 326 14.84 6.19 -10.48
CA GLY A 326 16.16 5.59 -10.70
C GLY A 326 16.88 6.15 -11.93
N GLU A 327 16.15 6.39 -13.02
CA GLU A 327 16.69 7.04 -14.22
C GLU A 327 16.95 8.53 -14.01
N THR A 328 15.98 9.26 -13.44
CA THR A 328 16.04 10.73 -13.31
C THR A 328 17.16 11.19 -12.38
N PHE A 329 17.38 10.45 -11.28
CA PHE A 329 18.35 10.84 -10.25
C PHE A 329 19.59 9.95 -10.20
N GLY A 330 19.63 8.83 -10.94
CA GLY A 330 20.76 7.89 -10.94
C GLY A 330 20.98 7.18 -9.59
N CYS A 331 19.96 7.19 -8.72
CA CYS A 331 20.01 6.71 -7.35
C CYS A 331 19.73 5.20 -7.24
N LEU A 332 19.91 4.64 -6.05
CA LEU A 332 19.33 3.33 -5.74
C LEU A 332 17.82 3.51 -5.62
N SER A 333 17.05 2.74 -6.39
CA SER A 333 15.61 2.91 -6.56
C SER A 333 14.94 1.56 -6.62
N LEU A 334 14.00 1.33 -5.69
CA LEU A 334 13.43 0.02 -5.41
C LEU A 334 11.93 0.12 -5.21
N THR A 335 11.22 -0.89 -5.68
CA THR A 335 9.87 -1.25 -5.24
C THR A 335 9.99 -2.44 -4.28
N LEU A 336 9.39 -2.32 -3.10
CA LEU A 336 9.25 -3.39 -2.11
C LEU A 336 7.80 -3.83 -2.04
#